data_AF-A0A8T4R1P1-F1
#
_entry.id   AF-A0A8T4R1P1-F1
#
_cell.length_a   1.000
_cell.length_b   1.000
_cell.length_c   1.000
_cell.angle_alpha   90.00
_cell.angle_beta   90.00
_cell.angle_gamma   90.00
#
_symmetry.space_group_name_H-M   'P 1'
#
loop_
_entity.id
_entity.type
_entity.pdbx_description
1 polymer ?
#
loop_
_entity_poly.entity_id
_entity_poly.type
_entity_poly.pdbx_seq_one_letter_code
_entity_poly.pdbx_strand_id
1 'polypeptide(L)'
;AFSGAIVSYKDKTPPVWYELALETKLLDRVVGSKDKLVVEPLKKGEPLMLNVNSAATVGLVQELSKNKITVKLKLPVCADVGARVTISRNLGQRWRLIGYGVIQE
;
A
#
# COMPACT_ATOMS: atom_id res chain seq x y z
N ALA A 1 9.61 -18.07 -7.61
CA ALA A 1 8.21 -18.51 -7.49
C ALA A 1 7.53 -18.04 -6.20
N PHE A 2 8.22 -17.98 -5.05
CA PHE A 2 7.62 -17.66 -3.74
C PHE A 2 8.01 -16.29 -3.15
N SER A 3 8.47 -15.35 -3.99
CA SER A 3 8.85 -14.02 -3.47
C SER A 3 7.60 -13.29 -2.97
N GLY A 4 7.65 -12.78 -1.73
CA GLY A 4 6.52 -12.12 -1.07
C GLY A 4 5.53 -13.07 -0.38
N ALA A 5 5.72 -14.38 -0.44
CA ALA A 5 4.90 -15.33 0.30
C ALA A 5 5.29 -15.38 1.79
N ILE A 6 4.32 -15.69 2.65
CA ILE A 6 4.53 -15.93 4.08
C ILE A 6 4.54 -17.43 4.34
N VAL A 7 5.45 -17.87 5.21
CA VAL A 7 5.48 -19.23 5.76
C VAL A 7 5.08 -19.15 7.22
N SER A 8 4.16 -20.01 7.64
CA SER A 8 3.67 -20.07 9.02
C SER A 8 3.39 -21.52 9.43
N TYR A 9 3.26 -21.74 10.73
CA TYR A 9 2.76 -23.01 11.25
C TYR A 9 1.29 -23.19 10.88
N LYS A 10 0.86 -24.45 10.77
CA LYS A 10 -0.55 -24.79 10.58
C LYS A 10 -1.41 -24.05 11.61
N ASP A 11 -2.49 -23.43 11.13
CA ASP A 11 -3.46 -22.66 11.92
C ASP A 11 -2.91 -21.36 12.57
N LYS A 12 -1.71 -20.90 12.17
CA LYS A 12 -1.13 -19.60 12.57
C LYS A 12 -0.85 -18.68 11.38
N THR A 13 -1.59 -18.87 10.29
CA THR A 13 -1.46 -18.08 9.07
C THR A 13 -2.21 -16.76 9.22
N PRO A 14 -1.60 -15.61 8.93
CA PRO A 14 -2.34 -14.35 8.82
C PRO A 14 -3.41 -14.41 7.72
N PRO A 15 -4.45 -13.58 7.79
CA PRO A 15 -5.47 -13.51 6.75
C PRO A 15 -4.88 -13.12 5.38
N VAL A 16 -5.53 -13.59 4.31
CA VAL A 16 -5.21 -13.23 2.93
C VAL A 16 -6.19 -12.18 2.44
N TRP A 17 -5.66 -11.05 2.00
CA TRP A 17 -6.42 -9.88 1.58
C TRP A 17 -6.40 -9.76 0.07
N TYR A 18 -7.59 -9.63 -0.52
CA TYR A 18 -7.79 -9.22 -1.93
C TYR A 18 -8.09 -7.72 -2.04
N GLU A 19 -8.55 -7.14 -0.93
CA GLU A 19 -8.86 -5.74 -0.74
C GLU A 19 -8.32 -5.32 0.62
N LEU A 20 -7.76 -4.12 0.72
CA LEU A 20 -7.21 -3.58 1.97
C LEU A 20 -7.89 -2.26 2.31
N ALA A 21 -8.41 -2.19 3.54
CA ALA A 21 -8.69 -0.94 4.21
C ALA A 21 -7.40 -0.45 4.91
N LEU A 22 -6.94 0.75 4.53
CA LEU A 22 -5.71 1.33 5.06
C LEU A 22 -5.99 2.67 5.71
N GLU A 23 -5.53 2.85 6.95
CA GLU A 23 -5.37 4.18 7.53
C GLU A 23 -4.04 4.76 7.04
N THR A 24 -4.08 5.87 6.31
CA THR A 24 -2.95 6.41 5.55
C THR A 24 -2.38 7.66 6.21
N LYS A 25 -1.05 7.76 6.13
CA LYS A 25 -0.28 8.95 6.48
C LYS A 25 0.66 9.29 5.33
N LEU A 26 0.34 10.36 4.62
CA LEU A 26 1.17 10.90 3.55
C LEU A 26 2.34 11.69 4.13
N LEU A 27 3.45 11.70 3.40
CA LEU A 27 4.61 12.53 3.72
C LEU A 27 4.41 13.95 3.18
N ASP A 28 5.06 14.93 3.78
CA ASP A 28 4.98 16.32 3.30
C ASP A 28 5.67 16.50 1.93
N ARG A 29 6.64 15.63 1.62
CA ARG A 29 7.46 15.69 0.41
C ARG A 29 7.74 14.30 -0.15
N VAL A 30 7.83 14.22 -1.47
CA VAL A 30 8.23 13.01 -2.18
C VAL A 30 9.69 12.68 -1.90
N VAL A 31 9.97 11.49 -1.36
CA VAL A 31 11.34 11.06 -1.06
C VAL A 31 12.08 10.74 -2.37
N GLY A 32 13.28 11.30 -2.52
CA GLY A 32 14.16 11.01 -3.67
C GLY A 32 13.89 11.80 -4.95
N SER A 33 13.06 12.85 -4.88
CA SER A 33 12.94 13.85 -5.95
C SER A 33 13.94 14.99 -5.74
N LYS A 34 14.61 15.45 -6.81
CA LYS A 34 15.49 16.64 -6.77
C LYS A 34 14.68 17.90 -6.49
N ASP A 35 13.48 17.96 -7.05
CA ASP A 35 12.51 19.01 -6.79
C ASP A 35 11.66 18.62 -5.59
N LYS A 36 11.45 19.53 -4.64
CA LYS A 36 10.60 19.35 -3.45
C LYS A 36 9.11 19.25 -3.84
N LEU A 37 8.76 18.19 -4.56
CA LEU A 37 7.39 17.90 -4.97
C LEU A 37 6.56 17.64 -3.72
N VAL A 38 5.51 18.45 -3.56
CA VAL A 38 4.50 18.28 -2.52
C VAL A 38 3.67 17.05 -2.86
N VAL A 39 3.39 16.21 -1.86
CA VAL A 39 2.57 15.03 -2.06
C VAL A 39 1.11 15.46 -2.20
N GLU A 40 0.53 15.27 -3.38
CA GLU A 40 -0.90 15.48 -3.59
C GLU A 40 -1.75 14.44 -2.83
N PRO A 41 -2.99 14.77 -2.44
CA PRO A 41 -3.95 13.79 -1.92
C PRO A 41 -4.14 12.58 -2.86
N LEU A 42 -4.57 11.45 -2.30
CA LEU A 42 -4.88 10.24 -3.07
C LEU A 42 -6.17 10.42 -3.88
N LYS A 43 -6.24 9.83 -5.07
CA LYS A 43 -7.39 9.93 -5.99
C LYS A 43 -8.06 8.57 -6.21
N LYS A 44 -9.39 8.59 -6.40
CA LYS A 44 -10.15 7.37 -6.71
C LYS A 44 -9.77 6.87 -8.10
N GLY A 45 -9.60 5.56 -8.24
CA GLY A 45 -9.13 4.92 -9.47
C GLY A 45 -7.62 5.09 -9.72
N GLU A 46 -6.88 5.65 -8.76
CA GLU A 46 -5.43 5.78 -8.90
C GLU A 46 -4.73 4.43 -8.62
N PRO A 47 -3.81 3.97 -9.50
CA PRO A 47 -2.96 2.83 -9.23
C PRO A 47 -1.80 3.22 -8.31
N LEU A 48 -1.68 2.53 -7.18
CA LEU A 48 -0.61 2.69 -6.20
C LEU A 48 0.23 1.42 -6.13
N MET A 49 1.53 1.58 -5.92
CA MET A 49 2.41 0.48 -5.57
C MET A 49 2.43 0.34 -4.05
N LEU A 50 2.01 -0.83 -3.58
CA LEU A 50 1.96 -1.16 -2.16
C LEU A 50 3.01 -2.22 -1.85
N ASN A 51 3.83 -1.95 -0.83
CA ASN A 51 4.69 -2.99 -0.27
C ASN A 51 4.18 -3.33 1.13
N VAL A 52 3.82 -4.59 1.31
CA VAL A 52 3.33 -5.17 2.56
C VAL A 52 4.34 -6.24 2.97
N ASN A 53 5.11 -5.99 4.02
CA ASN A 53 6.26 -6.82 4.37
C ASN A 53 7.21 -6.97 3.16
N SER A 54 7.41 -8.21 2.69
CA SER A 54 8.21 -8.54 1.50
C SER A 54 7.39 -8.62 0.21
N ALA A 55 6.05 -8.52 0.27
CA ALA A 55 5.18 -8.57 -0.88
C ALA A 55 5.04 -7.19 -1.54
N ALA A 56 5.21 -7.12 -2.86
CA ALA A 56 4.96 -5.92 -3.65
C ALA A 56 3.77 -6.18 -4.60
N THR A 57 2.76 -5.32 -4.54
CA THR A 57 1.54 -5.46 -5.35
C THR A 57 1.03 -4.11 -5.80
N VAL A 58 0.36 -4.08 -6.95
CA VAL A 58 -0.38 -2.88 -7.40
C VAL A 58 -1.76 -2.91 -6.75
N GLY A 59 -2.17 -1.80 -6.16
CA GLY A 59 -3.51 -1.58 -5.65
C GLY A 59 -4.23 -0.46 -6.39
N LEU A 60 -5.51 -0.64 -6.70
CA LEU A 60 -6.38 0.39 -7.27
C LEU A 60 -7.28 0.98 -6.18
N VAL A 61 -7.21 2.30 -5.97
CA VAL A 61 -8.02 2.98 -4.95
C VAL A 61 -9.50 2.95 -5.36
N GLN A 62 -10.35 2.31 -4.55
CA GLN A 62 -11.80 2.23 -4.79
C GLN A 62 -12.56 3.32 -4.04
N GLU A 63 -12.16 3.56 -2.80
CA GLU A 63 -12.84 4.49 -1.89
C GLU A 63 -11.83 5.36 -1.16
N LEU A 64 -12.26 6.58 -0.87
CA LEU A 64 -11.50 7.60 -0.18
C LEU A 64 -12.36 8.17 0.94
N SER A 65 -11.81 8.16 2.14
CA SER A 65 -12.34 8.85 3.30
C SER A 65 -11.20 9.59 4.01
N LYS A 66 -11.52 10.34 5.06
CA LYS A 66 -10.53 11.15 5.79
C LYS A 66 -9.44 10.23 6.36
N ASN A 67 -8.23 10.34 5.79
CA ASN A 67 -7.06 9.51 6.10
C ASN A 67 -7.28 8.00 5.95
N LYS A 68 -8.34 7.55 5.27
CA LYS A 68 -8.61 6.12 5.05
C LYS A 68 -8.86 5.85 3.58
N ILE A 69 -8.29 4.77 3.08
CA ILE A 69 -8.52 4.33 1.71
C ILE A 69 -8.87 2.86 1.67
N THR A 70 -9.67 2.49 0.68
CA THR A 70 -9.93 1.09 0.35
C THR A 70 -9.29 0.79 -0.99
N VAL A 71 -8.44 -0.23 -1.05
CA VAL A 71 -7.62 -0.53 -2.22
C VAL A 71 -7.83 -1.97 -2.66
N LYS A 72 -8.27 -2.14 -3.91
CA LYS A 72 -8.39 -3.46 -4.53
C LYS A 72 -7.02 -3.89 -5.06
N LEU A 73 -6.53 -5.05 -4.62
CA LEU A 73 -5.20 -5.53 -4.96
C LEU A 73 -5.21 -6.31 -6.27
N LYS A 74 -4.17 -6.14 -7.09
CA LYS A 74 -3.95 -6.94 -8.30
C LYS A 74 -3.46 -8.35 -7.95
N LEU A 75 -2.57 -8.44 -6.96
CA LEU A 75 -2.12 -9.69 -6.36
C LEU A 75 -2.49 -9.66 -4.86
N PRO A 76 -3.10 -10.73 -4.33
CA PRO A 76 -3.46 -10.78 -2.92
C PRO A 76 -2.21 -10.80 -2.04
N VAL A 77 -2.36 -10.34 -0.80
CA VAL A 77 -1.27 -10.31 0.19
C VAL A 77 -1.71 -10.98 1.48
N CYS A 78 -0.78 -11.66 2.15
CA CYS A 78 -0.99 -12.22 3.48
C CYS A 78 -0.36 -11.27 4.49
N ALA A 79 -1.14 -10.77 5.46
CA ALA A 79 -0.65 -9.84 6.47
C ALA A 79 -1.62 -9.75 7.65
N ASP A 80 -1.10 -9.42 8.84
CA ASP A 80 -1.92 -9.14 10.01
C ASP A 80 -2.52 -7.73 9.97
N VAL A 81 -3.66 -7.56 10.65
CA VAL A 81 -4.21 -6.23 10.96
C VAL A 81 -3.17 -5.46 11.78
N GLY A 82 -3.00 -4.17 11.49
CA GLY A 82 -1.96 -3.33 12.09
C GLY A 82 -0.61 -3.39 11.36
N ALA A 83 -0.43 -4.26 10.36
CA ALA A 83 0.78 -4.27 9.56
C ALA A 83 0.95 -2.96 8.77
N ARG A 84 2.20 -2.52 8.63
CA ARG A 84 2.54 -1.31 7.87
C ARG A 84 2.67 -1.61 6.38
N VAL A 85 2.09 -0.73 5.57
CA VAL A 85 2.12 -0.80 4.10
C VAL A 85 2.77 0.47 3.58
N THR A 86 3.85 0.37 2.81
CA THR A 86 4.39 1.57 2.16
C THR A 86 3.57 1.88 0.91
N ILE A 87 3.29 3.16 0.68
CA ILE A 87 2.50 3.63 -0.47
C ILE A 87 3.42 4.40 -1.40
N SER A 88 3.56 3.91 -2.62
CA SER A 88 4.28 4.58 -3.69
C SER A 88 3.36 4.94 -4.83
N ARG A 89 3.57 6.12 -5.41
CA ARG A 89 2.83 6.66 -6.54
C ARG A 89 3.71 6.69 -7.78
N ASN A 90 3.14 6.42 -8.94
CA ASN A 90 3.87 6.56 -10.20
C ASN A 90 3.90 8.03 -10.60
N LEU A 91 5.08 8.64 -10.59
CA LEU A 91 5.31 10.02 -11.01
C LEU A 91 6.25 10.01 -12.21
N GLY A 92 5.69 10.22 -13.40
CA GLY A 92 6.42 10.12 -14.67
C GLY A 92 6.78 8.67 -15.00
N GLN A 93 8.06 8.31 -14.85
CA GLN A 93 8.58 6.97 -15.17
C GLN A 93 9.01 6.13 -13.96
N ARG A 94 8.81 6.64 -12.73
CA ARG A 94 9.28 5.95 -11.52
C ARG A 94 8.23 5.97 -10.43
N TRP A 95 8.17 4.86 -9.69
CA TRP A 95 7.47 4.81 -8.41
C TRP A 95 8.24 5.62 -7.37
N ARG A 96 7.51 6.43 -6.63
CA ARG A 96 8.04 7.27 -5.56
C ARG A 96 7.26 7.05 -4.28
N LEU A 97 7.97 6.89 -3.18
CA LEU A 97 7.35 6.76 -1.86
C LEU A 97 6.68 8.09 -1.49
N ILE A 98 5.38 8.03 -1.21
CA ILE A 98 4.57 9.20 -0.84
C ILE A 98 3.99 9.09 0.57
N GLY A 99 4.06 7.93 1.20
CA GLY A 99 3.44 7.71 2.50
C GLY A 99 3.51 6.26 2.95
N TYR A 100 2.83 6.00 4.05
CA TYR A 100 2.54 4.65 4.51
C TYR A 100 1.09 4.55 4.96
N GLY A 101 0.59 3.33 5.05
CA GLY A 101 -0.68 2.99 5.65
C GLY A 101 -0.52 1.90 6.70
N VAL A 102 -1.57 1.73 7.49
CA VAL A 102 -1.72 0.65 8.47
C VAL A 102 -2.98 -0.13 8.12
N ILE A 103 -2.86 -1.45 7.99
CA ILE A 103 -4.00 -2.33 7.70
C ILE A 103 -5.01 -2.22 8.84
N GLN A 104 -6.25 -1.91 8.49
CA GLN A 104 -7.39 -1.91 9.39
C GLN A 104 -8.25 -3.15 9.11
N GLU A 105 -9.04 -3.55 10.10
CA GLU A 105 -10.06 -4.60 9.97
C GLU A 105 -11.22 -4.15 9.06
#